data_AF-A0A9P4LCM8-F1
#
_entry.id   AF-A0A9P4LCM8-F1
#
_cell.length_a   1.000
_cell.length_b   1.000
_cell.length_c   1.000
_cell.angle_alpha   90.00
_cell.angle_beta   90.00
_cell.angle_gamma   90.00
#
_symmetry.space_group_name_H-M   'P 1'
#
loop_
_entity.id
_entity.type
_entity.pdbx_description
1 polymer ?
#
loop_
_entity_poly.entity_id
_entity_poly.type
_entity_poly.pdbx_seq_one_letter_code
_entity_poly.pdbx_strand_id
1 'polypeptide(L)'
;VDSCPRGYPQLAAFLDSDECFSVYRRFGFLQSRLLLDKQETLRGLEEALDKLDKREAKADLKRPMTTDLPHKEVEPRRKLLAAIEGEFTAYANLLDTAAKMMALNHPSRADFQSVQNYMDNRQPLLEAEASWVRKKEDLITLRVGREHAWLDSGIEKLLKSVLYLFTRAKRHEILAAAAAYCAVLVVFLGNVGPAGN
;
A
#
# COMPACT_ATOMS: atom_id res chain seq x y z
N VAL A 1 9.82 -3.04 20.59
CA VAL A 1 8.99 -1.82 20.70
C VAL A 1 9.40 -0.95 21.89
N ASP A 2 9.46 -1.50 23.11
CA ASP A 2 9.68 -0.69 24.34
C ASP A 2 11.10 -0.12 24.53
N SER A 3 12.05 -0.51 23.67
CA SER A 3 13.40 0.06 23.62
C SER A 3 13.48 1.42 22.89
N CYS A 4 12.45 1.78 22.12
CA CYS A 4 12.43 3.03 21.35
C CYS A 4 11.77 4.16 22.15
N PRO A 5 12.23 5.42 21.99
CA PRO A 5 11.62 6.56 22.65
C PRO A 5 10.18 6.78 22.16
N ARG A 6 9.31 7.24 23.08
CA ARG A 6 7.90 7.54 22.80
C ARG A 6 7.79 8.55 21.66
N GLY A 7 6.81 8.34 20.77
CA GLY A 7 6.64 9.15 19.56
C GLY A 7 6.63 8.30 18.30
N TYR A 8 7.03 8.93 17.19
CA TYR A 8 7.25 8.27 15.91
C TYR A 8 8.22 7.08 15.97
N PRO A 9 9.35 7.10 16.73
CA PRO A 9 10.25 5.96 16.79
C PRO A 9 9.59 4.71 17.38
N GLN A 10 8.84 4.85 18.47
CA GLN A 10 8.11 3.73 19.08
C GLN A 10 6.95 3.24 18.19
N LEU A 11 6.23 4.16 17.53
CA LEU A 11 5.19 3.78 16.58
C LEU A 11 5.78 3.03 15.38
N ALA A 12 6.88 3.49 14.82
CA ALA A 12 7.58 2.81 13.72
C ALA A 12 8.02 1.41 14.14
N ALA A 13 8.62 1.28 15.33
CA ALA A 13 9.00 -0.02 15.88
C ALA A 13 7.80 -0.96 16.10
N PHE A 14 6.61 -0.43 16.38
CA PHE A 14 5.38 -1.23 16.46
C PHE A 14 4.86 -1.66 15.08
N LEU A 15 4.76 -0.73 14.12
CA LEU A 15 4.29 -1.03 12.76
C LEU A 15 5.20 -2.03 12.02
N ASP A 16 6.50 -2.03 12.35
CA ASP A 16 7.50 -2.96 11.82
C ASP A 16 7.60 -4.27 12.61
N SER A 17 6.97 -4.37 13.79
CA SER A 17 7.13 -5.55 14.66
C SER A 17 6.41 -6.81 14.15
N ASP A 18 5.40 -6.66 13.29
CA ASP A 18 4.66 -7.75 12.67
C ASP A 18 4.10 -7.31 11.31
N GLU A 19 4.06 -8.21 10.32
CA GLU A 19 3.46 -7.94 9.00
C GLU A 19 1.99 -7.49 9.11
N CYS A 20 1.26 -7.98 10.12
CA CYS A 20 -0.12 -7.59 10.40
C CYS A 20 -0.24 -6.12 10.80
N PHE A 21 0.82 -5.51 11.34
CA PHE A 21 0.83 -4.11 11.77
C PHE A 21 1.40 -3.15 10.73
N SER A 22 1.90 -3.66 9.60
CA SER A 22 2.45 -2.87 8.49
C SER A 22 1.36 -2.13 7.71
N VAL A 23 0.71 -1.18 8.39
CA VAL A 23 -0.45 -0.40 7.93
C VAL A 23 -0.04 1.06 7.72
N TYR A 24 -0.33 1.58 6.53
CA TYR A 24 0.03 2.95 6.16
C TYR A 24 -1.09 3.61 5.35
N ARG A 25 -1.03 4.93 5.22
CA ARG A 25 -1.94 5.66 4.34
C ARG A 25 -1.49 5.62 2.89
N ARG A 26 -2.45 5.39 2.00
CA ARG A 26 -2.29 5.44 0.54
C ARG A 26 -2.30 6.87 -0.01
N PHE A 27 -3.01 7.79 0.66
CA PHE A 27 -3.22 9.16 0.21
C PHE A 27 -3.92 9.28 -1.16
N GLY A 28 -4.93 8.43 -1.42
CA GLY A 28 -5.56 8.32 -2.75
C GLY A 28 -6.19 9.63 -3.26
N PHE A 29 -6.75 10.46 -2.37
CA PHE A 29 -7.29 11.77 -2.72
C PHE A 29 -6.19 12.73 -3.22
N LEU A 30 -5.03 12.75 -2.55
CA LEU A 30 -3.91 13.61 -2.97
C LEU A 30 -3.33 13.13 -4.29
N GLN A 31 -3.17 11.81 -4.48
CA GLN A 31 -2.74 11.23 -5.75
C GLN A 31 -3.66 11.65 -6.89
N SER A 32 -4.97 11.57 -6.70
CA SER A 32 -5.96 11.99 -7.70
C SER A 32 -5.82 13.48 -8.05
N ARG A 33 -5.62 14.36 -7.05
CA ARG A 33 -5.41 15.79 -7.29
C ARG A 33 -4.13 16.07 -8.08
N LEU A 34 -3.05 15.38 -7.76
CA LEU A 34 -1.78 15.52 -8.49
C LEU A 34 -1.91 15.02 -9.94
N LEU A 35 -2.64 13.93 -10.17
CA LEU A 35 -2.91 13.43 -11.52
C LEU A 35 -3.74 14.43 -12.34
N LEU A 36 -4.79 15.00 -11.76
CA LEU A 36 -5.64 16.00 -12.43
C LEU A 36 -4.86 17.28 -12.76
N ASP A 37 -4.02 17.75 -11.85
CA ASP A 37 -3.15 18.92 -12.05
C ASP A 37 -2.17 18.71 -13.22
N LYS A 38 -1.59 17.52 -13.31
CA LYS A 38 -0.71 17.14 -14.43
C LYS A 38 -1.46 17.00 -15.76
N GLN A 39 -2.68 16.47 -15.74
CA GLN A 39 -3.53 16.40 -16.94
C GLN A 39 -3.85 17.79 -17.47
N GLU A 40 -4.17 18.74 -16.58
CA GLU A 40 -4.44 20.12 -16.97
C GLU A 40 -3.20 20.80 -17.59
N THR A 41 -2.03 20.58 -16.98
CA THR A 41 -0.75 21.08 -17.52
C THR A 41 -0.46 20.51 -18.90
N LEU A 42 -0.63 19.19 -19.07
CA LEU A 42 -0.44 18.51 -20.36
C LEU A 42 -1.43 19.00 -21.42
N ARG A 43 -2.71 19.20 -21.07
CA ARG A 43 -3.73 19.77 -21.96
C ARG A 43 -3.32 21.15 -22.48
N GLY A 44 -2.79 22.00 -21.60
CA GLY A 44 -2.30 23.33 -21.99
C GLY A 44 -1.11 23.28 -22.95
N LEU A 45 -0.17 22.36 -22.73
CA LEU A 45 0.98 22.15 -23.61
C LEU A 45 0.58 21.54 -24.97
N GLU A 46 -0.35 20.59 -24.95
CA GLU A 46 -0.94 20.00 -26.16
C GLU A 46 -1.59 21.09 -27.02
N GLU A 47 -2.45 21.92 -26.42
CA GLU A 47 -3.09 23.03 -27.13
C GLU A 47 -2.08 24.04 -27.69
N ALA A 48 -0.99 24.31 -26.96
CA ALA A 48 0.08 25.19 -27.42
C ALA A 48 0.85 24.62 -28.61
N LEU A 49 1.15 23.32 -28.60
CA LEU A 49 1.78 22.60 -29.72
C LEU A 49 0.86 22.59 -30.95
N ASP A 50 -0.42 22.29 -30.75
CA ASP A 50 -1.45 22.31 -31.79
C ASP A 50 -1.57 23.68 -32.48
N LYS A 51 -1.52 24.75 -31.68
CA LYS A 51 -1.52 26.13 -32.18
C LYS A 51 -0.23 26.47 -32.92
N LEU A 52 0.91 25.93 -32.52
CA LEU A 52 2.17 26.09 -33.25
C LEU A 52 2.08 25.41 -34.62
N ASP A 53 1.64 24.14 -34.66
CA ASP A 53 1.49 23.35 -35.89
C ASP A 53 0.57 24.04 -36.90
N LYS A 54 -0.60 24.51 -36.43
CA LYS A 54 -1.56 25.24 -37.28
C LYS A 54 -1.00 26.56 -37.80
N ARG A 55 -0.16 27.26 -37.02
CA ARG A 55 0.50 28.51 -37.45
C ARG A 55 1.58 28.24 -38.49
N GLU A 56 2.39 27.21 -38.28
CA GLU A 56 3.46 26.82 -39.20
C GLU A 56 2.90 26.34 -40.53
N ALA A 57 1.86 25.50 -40.50
CA ALA A 57 1.17 25.03 -41.72
C ALA A 57 0.56 26.18 -42.55
N LYS A 58 0.05 27.22 -41.88
CA LYS A 58 -0.49 28.42 -42.55
C LYS A 58 0.60 29.28 -43.18
N ALA A 59 1.80 29.32 -42.59
CA ALA A 59 2.93 30.08 -43.10
C ALA A 59 3.60 29.37 -44.29
N ASP A 60 3.80 28.06 -44.19
CA ASP A 60 4.32 27.21 -45.25
C ASP A 60 3.80 25.77 -45.05
N LEU A 61 3.12 25.24 -46.05
CA LEU A 61 2.55 23.89 -46.03
C LEU A 61 3.61 22.80 -45.79
N LYS A 62 4.87 23.03 -46.17
CA LYS A 62 5.97 22.07 -45.99
C LYS A 62 6.58 22.12 -44.59
N ARG A 63 6.35 23.19 -43.83
CA ARG A 63 7.02 23.43 -42.55
C ARG A 63 6.73 22.34 -41.49
N PRO A 64 5.50 21.84 -41.31
CA PRO A 64 5.25 20.72 -40.40
C PRO A 64 5.77 19.37 -40.93
N MET A 65 6.16 19.28 -42.21
CA MET A 65 6.58 18.04 -42.86
C MET A 65 8.10 17.83 -42.81
N THR A 66 8.87 18.79 -42.29
CA THR A 66 10.33 18.70 -42.24
C THR A 66 10.89 19.17 -40.91
N THR A 67 11.94 18.49 -40.47
CA THR A 67 12.77 18.92 -39.33
C THR A 67 14.04 19.65 -39.78
N ASP A 68 14.30 19.69 -41.08
CA ASP A 68 15.50 20.25 -41.70
C ASP A 68 15.36 21.77 -41.90
N LEU A 69 15.05 22.48 -40.81
CA LEU A 69 14.91 23.93 -40.78
C LEU A 69 16.06 24.57 -39.98
N PRO A 70 16.38 25.85 -40.22
CA PRO A 70 17.35 26.57 -39.41
C PRO A 70 17.00 26.47 -37.93
N HIS A 71 18.02 26.33 -37.07
CA HIS A 71 17.85 26.12 -35.63
C HIS A 71 16.83 27.07 -35.00
N LYS A 72 16.92 28.37 -35.30
CA LYS A 72 16.01 29.42 -34.78
C LYS A 72 14.52 29.14 -35.04
N GLU A 73 14.19 28.45 -36.13
CA GLU A 73 12.83 28.13 -36.52
C GLU A 73 12.31 26.86 -35.84
N VAL A 74 13.19 25.91 -35.54
CA VAL A 74 12.87 24.63 -34.86
C VAL A 74 12.81 24.80 -33.34
N GLU A 75 13.56 25.76 -32.79
CA GLU A 75 13.69 25.99 -31.35
C GLU A 75 12.34 26.08 -30.59
N PRO A 76 11.32 26.84 -31.05
CA PRO A 76 10.05 26.91 -30.34
C PRO A 76 9.36 25.55 -30.20
N ARG A 77 9.37 24.74 -31.27
CA ARG A 77 8.80 23.38 -31.27
C ARG A 77 9.59 22.47 -30.32
N ARG A 78 10.92 22.49 -30.40
CA ARG A 78 11.79 21.68 -29.52
C ARG A 78 11.56 22.01 -28.05
N LYS A 79 11.43 23.29 -27.70
CA LYS A 79 11.14 23.71 -26.33
C LYS A 79 9.78 23.20 -25.84
N LEU A 80 8.73 23.27 -26.66
CA LEU A 80 7.42 22.72 -26.31
C LEU A 80 7.47 21.20 -26.15
N LEU A 81 8.10 20.48 -27.08
CA LEU A 81 8.22 19.02 -27.01
C LEU A 81 9.03 18.58 -25.79
N ALA A 82 10.12 19.28 -25.45
CA ALA A 82 10.90 18.99 -24.24
C ALA A 82 10.08 19.25 -22.96
N ALA A 83 9.26 20.30 -22.92
CA ALA A 83 8.36 20.55 -21.79
C ALA A 83 7.28 19.46 -21.67
N ILE A 84 6.70 19.03 -22.80
CA ILE A 84 5.73 17.93 -22.85
C ILE A 84 6.36 16.63 -22.36
N GLU A 85 7.55 16.27 -22.84
CA GLU A 85 8.26 15.06 -22.44
C GLU A 85 8.52 15.04 -20.93
N GLY A 86 8.96 16.17 -20.37
CA GLY A 86 9.17 16.32 -18.93
C GLY A 86 7.89 16.11 -18.11
N GLU A 87 6.80 16.82 -18.46
CA GLU A 87 5.54 16.68 -17.73
C GLU A 87 4.88 15.32 -17.94
N PHE A 88 4.96 14.76 -19.14
CA PHE A 88 4.41 13.45 -19.45
C PHE A 88 5.15 12.35 -18.67
N THR A 89 6.47 12.41 -18.58
CA THR A 89 7.26 11.47 -17.77
C THR A 89 6.87 11.58 -16.29
N ALA A 90 6.72 12.79 -15.77
CA ALA A 90 6.28 12.99 -14.39
C ALA A 90 4.85 12.48 -14.14
N TYR A 91 3.95 12.65 -15.11
CA TYR A 91 2.58 12.13 -15.07
C TYR A 91 2.56 10.60 -15.12
N ALA A 92 3.29 9.98 -16.05
CA ALA A 92 3.36 8.54 -16.22
C ALA A 92 3.92 7.85 -14.96
N ASN A 93 4.99 8.39 -14.37
CA ASN A 93 5.58 7.87 -13.13
C ASN A 93 4.59 7.97 -11.95
N LEU A 94 3.86 9.07 -11.84
CA LEU A 94 2.83 9.25 -10.81
C LEU A 94 1.68 8.26 -11.01
N LEU A 95 1.23 8.07 -12.26
CA LEU A 95 0.14 7.15 -12.59
C LEU A 95 0.51 5.69 -12.30
N ASP A 96 1.73 5.28 -12.67
CA ASP A 96 2.26 3.94 -12.35
C ASP A 96 2.36 3.73 -10.83
N THR A 97 2.87 4.73 -10.10
CA THR A 97 2.92 4.68 -8.63
C THR A 97 1.53 4.57 -8.03
N ALA A 98 0.56 5.34 -8.53
CA ALA A 98 -0.82 5.29 -8.06
C ALA A 98 -1.47 3.93 -8.35
N ALA A 99 -1.23 3.35 -9.53
CA ALA A 99 -1.72 2.03 -9.90
C ALA A 99 -1.14 0.94 -8.98
N LYS A 100 0.18 0.97 -8.73
CA LYS A 100 0.85 0.05 -7.80
C LYS A 100 0.28 0.16 -6.38
N MET A 101 0.04 1.38 -5.90
CA MET A 101 -0.57 1.60 -4.58
C MET A 101 -2.05 1.19 -4.52
N MET A 102 -2.78 1.30 -5.62
CA MET A 102 -4.18 0.84 -5.72
C MET A 102 -4.29 -0.68 -5.71
N ALA A 103 -3.28 -1.39 -6.21
CA ALA A 103 -3.21 -2.85 -6.17
C ALA A 103 -2.89 -3.42 -4.77
N LEU A 104 -2.46 -2.58 -3.81
CA LEU A 104 -2.24 -3.01 -2.44
C LEU A 104 -3.55 -3.30 -1.72
N ASN A 105 -3.54 -4.35 -0.89
CA ASN A 105 -4.70 -4.74 -0.12
C ASN A 105 -5.00 -3.73 1.00
N HIS A 106 -6.27 -3.64 1.36
CA HIS A 106 -6.67 -3.04 2.62
C HIS A 106 -6.32 -3.97 3.78
N PRO A 107 -5.96 -3.43 4.97
CA PRO A 107 -5.74 -4.27 6.15
C PRO A 107 -7.01 -5.03 6.52
N SER A 108 -6.85 -6.22 7.09
CA SER A 108 -8.01 -6.96 7.61
C SER A 108 -8.66 -6.18 8.75
N ARG A 109 -9.92 -6.49 9.06
CA ARG A 109 -10.60 -5.85 10.20
C ARG A 109 -9.87 -6.08 11.52
N ALA A 110 -9.27 -7.25 11.71
CA ALA A 110 -8.53 -7.60 12.92
C ALA A 110 -7.23 -6.80 13.03
N ASP A 111 -6.48 -6.70 11.94
CA ASP A 111 -5.22 -5.97 11.86
C ASP A 111 -5.44 -4.47 12.11
N PHE A 112 -6.43 -3.90 11.41
CA PHE A 112 -6.85 -2.52 11.61
C PHE A 112 -7.21 -2.25 13.08
N GLN A 113 -7.99 -3.15 13.71
CA GLN A 113 -8.37 -3.00 15.11
C GLN A 113 -7.17 -3.08 16.05
N SER A 114 -6.19 -3.95 15.76
CA SER A 114 -4.97 -4.08 16.57
C SER A 114 -4.14 -2.79 16.54
N VAL A 115 -3.95 -2.20 15.35
CA VAL A 115 -3.25 -0.93 15.19
C VAL A 115 -4.02 0.20 15.86
N GLN A 116 -5.35 0.26 15.68
CA GLN A 116 -6.18 1.27 16.32
C GLN A 116 -6.14 1.16 17.85
N ASN A 117 -6.25 -0.05 18.40
CA ASN A 117 -6.14 -0.29 19.84
C ASN A 117 -4.78 0.14 20.37
N TYR A 118 -3.70 -0.11 19.63
CA TYR A 118 -2.38 0.37 20.03
C TYR A 118 -2.32 1.89 20.06
N MET A 119 -2.83 2.57 19.02
CA MET A 119 -2.87 4.03 18.94
C MET A 119 -3.71 4.65 20.06
N ASP A 120 -4.88 4.08 20.36
CA ASP A 120 -5.80 4.58 21.37
C ASP A 120 -5.26 4.34 22.80
N ASN A 121 -4.62 3.18 23.06
CA ASN A 121 -4.11 2.83 24.38
C ASN A 121 -2.75 3.45 24.70
N ARG A 122 -1.83 3.48 23.73
CA ARG A 122 -0.47 4.01 23.95
C ARG A 122 -0.38 5.51 23.70
N GLN A 123 -1.26 6.06 22.85
CA GLN A 123 -1.23 7.44 22.39
C GLN A 123 0.21 7.90 22.09
N PRO A 124 0.88 7.23 21.12
CA PRO A 124 2.29 7.49 20.86
C PRO A 124 2.49 8.87 20.21
N LEU A 125 1.48 9.41 19.52
CA LEU A 125 1.53 10.69 18.81
C LEU A 125 0.52 11.70 19.38
N LEU A 126 0.66 12.97 19.00
CA LEU A 126 -0.35 13.99 19.24
C LEU A 126 -1.62 13.67 18.45
N GLU A 127 -2.79 14.04 18.99
CA GLU A 127 -4.11 13.73 18.40
C GLU A 127 -4.25 14.19 16.94
N ALA A 128 -3.78 15.39 16.63
CA ALA A 128 -3.80 15.94 15.27
C ALA A 128 -3.05 15.02 14.29
N GLU A 129 -1.90 14.49 14.71
CA GLU A 129 -1.08 13.57 13.93
C GLU A 129 -1.70 12.17 13.91
N ALA A 130 -2.14 11.64 15.05
CA ALA A 130 -2.70 10.30 15.20
C ALA A 130 -4.02 10.07 14.43
N SER A 131 -4.75 11.14 14.12
CA SER A 131 -6.06 11.11 13.43
C SER A 131 -6.06 10.32 12.11
N TRP A 132 -4.87 10.12 11.50
CA TRP A 132 -4.69 9.35 10.28
C TRP A 132 -5.20 7.91 10.39
N VAL A 133 -5.11 7.28 11.57
CA VAL A 133 -5.52 5.88 11.80
C VAL A 133 -7.04 5.70 11.65
N ARG A 134 -7.82 6.77 11.79
CA ARG A 134 -9.28 6.73 11.66
C ARG A 134 -9.76 6.76 10.22
N LYS A 135 -8.87 7.03 9.25
CA LYS A 135 -9.19 7.10 7.81
C LYS A 135 -9.13 5.72 7.17
N LYS A 136 -9.97 4.79 7.64
CA LYS A 136 -9.95 3.37 7.26
C LYS A 136 -9.83 3.13 5.75
N GLU A 137 -10.55 3.91 4.95
CA GLU A 137 -10.63 3.73 3.50
C GLU A 137 -9.37 4.19 2.75
N ASP A 138 -8.52 4.94 3.43
CA ASP A 138 -7.22 5.39 2.93
C ASP A 138 -6.06 4.53 3.49
N LEU A 139 -6.35 3.48 4.25
CA LEU A 139 -5.34 2.57 4.80
C LEU A 139 -5.10 1.37 3.88
N ILE A 140 -3.82 1.04 3.71
CA ILE A 140 -3.31 -0.11 2.97
C ILE A 140 -2.36 -0.90 3.87
N THR A 141 -2.21 -2.19 3.58
CA THR A 141 -1.19 -3.04 4.18
C THR A 141 -0.09 -3.35 3.18
N LEU A 142 1.16 -3.36 3.65
CA LEU A 142 2.30 -3.83 2.84
C LEU A 142 2.42 -5.37 2.82
N ARG A 143 1.54 -6.08 3.53
CA ARG A 143 1.47 -7.53 3.49
C ARG A 143 1.24 -7.98 2.05
N VAL A 144 2.25 -8.63 1.48
CA VAL A 144 2.12 -9.31 0.18
C VAL A 144 1.06 -10.38 0.38
N GLY A 145 -0.04 -10.29 -0.37
CA GLY A 145 -1.09 -11.28 -0.32
C GLY A 145 -0.54 -12.63 -0.76
N ARG A 146 -0.06 -13.45 0.18
CA ARG A 146 0.02 -14.89 -0.05
C ARG A 146 -1.44 -15.36 -0.18
N GLU A 147 -1.70 -16.17 -1.19
CA GLU A 147 -3.01 -16.77 -1.56
C GLU A 147 -3.73 -17.51 -0.41
N HIS A 148 -3.14 -17.54 0.78
CA HIS A 148 -3.57 -18.23 1.98
C HIS A 148 -4.14 -17.28 3.06
N ALA A 149 -4.24 -15.95 2.82
CA ALA A 149 -4.84 -15.02 3.78
C ALA A 149 -6.30 -15.38 4.14
N TRP A 150 -7.03 -16.04 3.22
CA TRP A 150 -8.34 -16.61 3.50
C TRP A 150 -8.28 -17.82 4.44
N LEU A 151 -7.18 -18.60 4.42
CA LEU A 151 -6.95 -19.78 5.25
C LEU A 151 -6.60 -19.32 6.65
N ASP A 152 -5.74 -18.31 6.80
CA ASP A 152 -5.43 -17.73 8.10
C ASP A 152 -6.69 -17.17 8.75
N SER A 153 -7.51 -16.41 8.01
CA SER A 153 -8.79 -15.90 8.50
C SER A 153 -9.78 -17.03 8.82
N GLY A 154 -9.75 -18.12 8.05
CA GLY A 154 -10.58 -19.31 8.26
C GLY A 154 -10.16 -20.09 9.50
N ILE A 155 -8.87 -20.31 9.68
CA ILE A 155 -8.27 -20.96 10.85
C ILE A 155 -8.48 -20.08 12.08
N GLU A 156 -8.31 -18.77 12.00
CA GLU A 156 -8.55 -17.85 13.11
C GLU A 156 -10.02 -17.86 13.54
N LYS A 157 -10.96 -17.83 12.58
CA LYS A 157 -12.39 -17.97 12.87
C LYS A 157 -12.72 -19.34 13.44
N LEU A 158 -12.13 -20.40 12.90
CA LEU A 158 -12.29 -21.75 13.42
C LEU A 158 -11.75 -21.85 14.84
N LEU A 159 -10.55 -21.35 15.12
CA LEU A 159 -9.94 -21.33 16.44
C LEU A 159 -10.74 -20.46 17.42
N LYS A 160 -11.21 -19.28 17.02
CA LYS A 160 -12.07 -18.43 17.84
C LYS A 160 -13.44 -19.07 18.06
N SER A 161 -13.99 -19.75 17.07
CA SER A 161 -15.28 -20.45 17.17
C SER A 161 -15.14 -21.68 18.06
N VAL A 162 -14.09 -22.47 17.90
CA VAL A 162 -13.70 -23.57 18.78
C VAL A 162 -13.50 -23.00 20.18
N LEU A 163 -12.64 -22.02 20.39
CA LEU A 163 -12.48 -21.39 21.70
C LEU A 163 -13.81 -20.85 22.24
N TYR A 164 -14.67 -20.23 21.47
CA TYR A 164 -15.99 -19.75 21.93
C TYR A 164 -16.96 -20.89 22.31
N LEU A 165 -17.02 -21.94 21.50
CA LEU A 165 -17.83 -23.15 21.75
C LEU A 165 -17.28 -23.95 22.94
N PHE A 166 -15.95 -24.03 23.07
CA PHE A 166 -15.23 -24.77 24.10
C PHE A 166 -14.91 -23.95 25.36
N THR A 167 -15.05 -22.62 25.38
CA THR A 167 -14.92 -21.80 26.62
C THR A 167 -16.25 -21.64 27.35
N ARG A 168 -17.34 -22.19 26.79
CA ARG A 168 -18.52 -22.60 27.58
C ARG A 168 -18.35 -23.96 28.25
N ALA A 169 -17.20 -24.62 28.07
CA ALA A 169 -16.89 -25.90 28.71
C ALA A 169 -16.39 -25.71 30.15
N LYS A 170 -16.78 -26.62 31.03
CA LYS A 170 -16.35 -26.59 32.44
C LYS A 170 -14.83 -26.81 32.51
N ARG A 171 -14.17 -26.25 33.54
CA ARG A 171 -12.68 -26.25 33.70
C ARG A 171 -11.98 -27.60 33.45
N HIS A 172 -12.67 -28.72 33.68
CA HIS A 172 -12.11 -30.07 33.47
C HIS A 172 -12.03 -30.49 31.98
N GLU A 173 -12.86 -29.94 31.11
CA GLU A 173 -12.85 -30.26 29.67
C GLU A 173 -11.67 -29.61 28.95
N ILE A 174 -11.29 -28.39 29.38
CA ILE A 174 -10.09 -27.68 28.88
C ILE A 174 -8.82 -28.46 29.27
N LEU A 175 -8.76 -28.97 30.50
CA LEU A 175 -7.64 -29.80 30.96
C LEU A 175 -7.58 -31.14 30.20
N ALA A 176 -8.73 -31.74 29.87
CA ALA A 176 -8.78 -32.97 29.08
C ALA A 176 -8.30 -32.77 27.64
N ALA A 177 -8.70 -31.67 26.99
CA ALA A 177 -8.25 -31.33 25.64
C ALA A 177 -6.74 -31.02 25.60
N ALA A 178 -6.23 -30.25 26.58
CA ALA A 178 -4.80 -29.99 26.71
C ALA A 178 -4.00 -31.27 26.97
N ALA A 179 -4.50 -32.17 27.83
CA ALA A 179 -3.88 -33.46 28.09
C ALA A 179 -3.89 -34.36 26.84
N ALA A 180 -4.99 -34.39 26.08
CA ALA A 180 -5.08 -35.13 24.82
C ALA A 180 -4.09 -34.59 23.77
N TYR A 181 -3.96 -33.27 23.63
CA TYR A 181 -2.98 -32.65 22.73
C TYR A 181 -1.53 -32.96 23.14
N CYS A 182 -1.21 -32.85 24.44
CA CYS A 182 0.10 -33.24 24.96
C CYS A 182 0.40 -34.73 24.74
N ALA A 183 -0.59 -35.61 24.92
CA ALA A 183 -0.42 -37.04 24.68
C ALA A 183 -0.15 -37.35 23.20
N VAL A 184 -0.88 -36.69 22.29
CA VAL A 184 -0.64 -36.79 20.84
C VAL A 184 0.76 -36.28 20.50
N LEU A 185 1.17 -35.12 21.02
CA LEU A 185 2.52 -34.58 20.82
C LEU A 185 3.61 -35.52 21.32
N VAL A 186 3.45 -36.12 22.50
CA VAL A 186 4.43 -37.07 23.06
C VAL A 186 4.53 -38.34 22.22
N VAL A 187 3.41 -38.83 21.66
CA VAL A 187 3.44 -39.98 20.74
C VAL A 187 4.12 -39.63 19.42
N PHE A 188 3.87 -38.45 18.87
CA PHE A 188 4.50 -38.02 17.62
C PHE A 188 5.99 -37.67 17.80
N LEU A 189 6.38 -37.04 18.91
CA LEU A 189 7.78 -36.74 19.23
C LEU A 189 8.54 -37.99 19.71
N GLY A 190 7.87 -38.91 20.40
CA GLY A 190 8.45 -40.18 20.86
C GLY A 190 8.61 -41.22 19.74
N ASN A 191 7.91 -41.07 18.61
CA ASN A 191 8.03 -41.93 17.45
C ASN A 191 9.02 -41.40 16.38
N VAL A 192 9.71 -40.28 16.65
CA VAL A 192 10.90 -39.87 15.89
C VAL A 192 12.10 -40.64 16.45
N GLY A 193 12.18 -41.92 16.12
CA GLY A 193 13.38 -42.72 16.39
C GLY A 193 14.57 -42.18 15.58
N PRO A 194 15.81 -42.31 16.09
CA PRO A 194 16.99 -41.89 15.35
C PRO A 194 17.13 -42.77 14.11
N ALA A 195 16.99 -42.16 12.94
CA ALA A 195 17.46 -42.77 11.71
C ALA A 195 18.99 -42.76 11.73
N GLY A 196 19.60 -43.94 11.81
CA GLY A 196 21.01 -44.16 11.49
C GLY A 196 21.88 -44.62 12.65
N ASN A 197 22.14 -45.93 12.71
CA ASN A 197 23.41 -46.52 12.25
C ASN A 197 23.23 -48.01 11.98
#